data_AF-A0A1R2AYN1-F1
#
_entry.id   AF-A0A1R2AYN1-F1
#
_cell.length_a   1.000
_cell.length_b   1.000
_cell.length_c   1.000
_cell.angle_alpha   90.00
_cell.angle_beta   90.00
_cell.angle_gamma   90.00
#
_symmetry.space_group_name_H-M   'P 1'
#
loop_
_entity.id
_entity.type
_entity.pdbx_description
1 polymer ?
#
loop_
_entity_poly.entity_id
_entity_poly.type
_entity_poly.pdbx_seq_one_letter_code
_entity_poly.pdbx_strand_id
1 'polypeptide(L)'
;MQYKPVNKRRFGIQEDNLGTELAGANYYTTESLKKLTLSLESTLINKIWFKNLIKLSLTVYFVHILFHIEFREVFNYAFIYFAIVEGFCLSVMFMNLALNTFKYKMKYMTLSRSLDSLALAISIAIFIIELSKPEAYKTIVFKLGSIYRFMPLINLIKFKKNTQNNQKKFSVLPFKSNSDRLINILRSLRDIEFINADTLIDSQLEWGIRVISNQTLYNVEIFSDNKEQEELIHWALSKRPKSESATVKSFEIPVETLEAELPIEIRQNLVLVDKMSFNVFELKKVSENNELVILANYLMNAYDIFKNEMLNRQKFGVFMKKIQAGYYQNPYHNATHAADVTQAYHVYIKRCKIDEFLSMSDLDIACCLISSSIHDFQHPGLNNAFLMNSSHDLAVLYNDTSVLENHHVAASFALLQDKNQNFFESISLDVYRKYRQKIISLVLATDFSKHFKDIAKLKLIYKDMNAEKNKDFMLRIFMHAADISNSTRKWDSYLNWAQLVIQEFFTQGDKEKSLGIPISPLCDRTTVNFAKSQLGFIDLFIVPLFTIFVELVPKFSKSMKNVKDNRGKLQAMADEEDEENKVNEVLESN
;
A
#
# COMPACT_ATOMS: atom_id res chain seq x y z
N MET A 1 -12.41 -43.52 -19.28
CA MET A 1 -13.17 -42.70 -20.25
C MET A 1 -12.42 -41.39 -20.49
N GLN A 2 -12.57 -40.78 -21.67
CA GLN A 2 -11.75 -39.65 -22.11
C GLN A 2 -12.11 -38.32 -21.40
N TYR A 3 -11.10 -37.56 -21.03
CA TYR A 3 -11.25 -36.17 -20.57
C TYR A 3 -11.63 -35.25 -21.74
N LYS A 4 -12.69 -34.45 -21.57
CA LYS A 4 -12.94 -33.23 -22.38
C LYS A 4 -12.61 -32.01 -21.53
N PRO A 5 -11.86 -31.01 -22.03
CA PRO A 5 -11.63 -29.76 -21.32
C PRO A 5 -12.88 -28.87 -21.36
N VAL A 6 -13.34 -28.42 -20.20
CA VAL A 6 -14.48 -27.49 -20.08
C VAL A 6 -14.00 -26.03 -20.17
N ASN A 7 -14.75 -25.20 -20.90
CA ASN A 7 -14.43 -23.82 -21.21
C ASN A 7 -14.21 -22.92 -19.98
N LYS A 8 -13.02 -22.31 -19.87
CA LYS A 8 -12.77 -21.14 -19.00
C LYS A 8 -13.32 -19.85 -19.61
N ARG A 9 -14.63 -19.61 -19.52
CA ARG A 9 -15.23 -18.26 -19.70
C ARG A 9 -16.50 -18.09 -18.86
N ARG A 10 -16.38 -17.46 -17.68
CA ARG A 10 -17.43 -16.66 -17.01
C ARG A 10 -16.88 -15.97 -15.75
N PHE A 11 -16.24 -14.83 -15.95
CA PHE A 11 -16.26 -13.74 -14.98
C PHE A 11 -16.68 -12.50 -15.76
N GLY A 12 -17.97 -12.18 -15.68
CA GLY A 12 -18.50 -10.95 -16.22
C GLY A 12 -18.29 -9.84 -15.21
N ILE A 13 -17.33 -8.96 -15.48
CA ILE A 13 -17.43 -7.58 -15.02
C ILE A 13 -18.26 -6.87 -16.09
N GLN A 14 -19.32 -6.21 -15.64
CA GLN A 14 -20.23 -5.47 -16.50
C GLN A 14 -19.54 -4.14 -16.85
N GLU A 15 -19.05 -4.00 -18.09
CA GLU A 15 -18.52 -2.72 -18.57
C GLU A 15 -19.68 -1.76 -18.90
N ASP A 16 -19.49 -0.48 -18.56
CA ASP A 16 -20.48 0.57 -18.80
C ASP A 16 -20.71 0.82 -20.30
N ASN A 17 -21.97 1.08 -20.67
CA ASN A 17 -22.36 1.42 -22.03
C ASN A 17 -21.70 2.72 -22.51
N LEU A 18 -20.83 2.63 -23.52
CA LEU A 18 -20.47 3.74 -24.41
C LEU A 18 -20.47 3.23 -25.86
N GLY A 19 -21.19 3.95 -26.73
CA GLY A 19 -21.66 3.42 -28.01
C GLY A 19 -20.56 3.06 -29.02
N THR A 20 -20.66 1.85 -29.57
CA THR A 20 -19.79 1.33 -30.63
C THR A 20 -20.36 1.63 -32.02
N GLU A 21 -19.86 2.67 -32.71
CA GLU A 21 -20.25 2.91 -34.11
C GLU A 21 -19.12 3.38 -35.06
N LEU A 22 -17.87 3.45 -34.60
CA LEU A 22 -16.72 3.90 -35.42
C LEU A 22 -15.49 2.98 -35.46
N ALA A 23 -15.57 1.77 -34.90
CA ALA A 23 -14.46 0.80 -34.88
C ALA A 23 -14.38 -0.11 -36.14
N GLY A 24 -15.03 0.29 -37.25
CA GLY A 24 -15.34 -0.58 -38.40
C GLY A 24 -14.46 -0.44 -39.65
N ALA A 25 -13.39 0.36 -39.64
CA ALA A 25 -12.55 0.57 -40.82
C ALA A 25 -11.04 0.66 -40.52
N ASN A 26 -10.21 0.25 -41.48
CA ASN A 26 -8.74 0.36 -41.52
C ASN A 26 -7.88 -0.67 -40.74
N TYR A 27 -8.28 -1.95 -40.75
CA TYR A 27 -7.41 -3.06 -40.29
C TYR A 27 -6.79 -3.95 -41.39
N TYR A 28 -6.63 -3.41 -42.61
CA TYR A 28 -5.88 -4.07 -43.69
C TYR A 28 -4.96 -3.08 -44.43
N THR A 29 -3.70 -2.99 -43.98
CA THR A 29 -2.53 -2.41 -44.73
C THR A 29 -1.21 -2.44 -43.95
N THR A 30 -1.21 -2.70 -42.64
CA THR A 30 -0.09 -2.35 -41.76
C THR A 30 1.07 -3.35 -41.70
N GLU A 31 0.90 -4.62 -42.05
CA GLU A 31 1.90 -5.65 -41.74
C GLU A 31 3.16 -5.63 -42.62
N SER A 32 3.01 -5.39 -43.93
CA SER A 32 4.15 -5.20 -44.86
C SER A 32 4.96 -3.94 -44.50
N LEU A 33 4.28 -2.83 -44.24
CA LEU A 33 4.88 -1.57 -43.80
C LEU A 33 5.58 -1.70 -42.43
N LYS A 34 5.02 -2.50 -41.50
CA LYS A 34 5.62 -2.78 -40.20
C LYS A 34 6.92 -3.61 -40.33
N LYS A 35 6.94 -4.63 -41.22
CA LYS A 35 8.19 -5.35 -41.57
C LYS A 35 9.24 -4.43 -42.17
N LEU A 36 8.87 -3.57 -43.13
CA LEU A 36 9.80 -2.61 -43.74
C LEU A 36 10.39 -1.63 -42.71
N THR A 37 9.55 -1.13 -41.79
CA THR A 37 9.97 -0.22 -40.72
C THR A 37 10.96 -0.88 -39.75
N LEU A 38 10.69 -2.12 -39.32
CA LEU A 38 11.59 -2.89 -38.45
C LEU A 38 12.92 -3.22 -39.15
N SER A 39 12.88 -3.52 -40.45
CA SER A 39 14.09 -3.71 -41.27
C SER A 39 14.97 -2.45 -41.23
N LEU A 40 14.42 -1.28 -41.57
CA LEU A 40 15.13 0.01 -41.59
C LEU A 40 15.67 0.43 -40.20
N GLU A 41 14.95 0.14 -39.12
CA GLU A 41 15.46 0.33 -37.75
C GLU A 41 16.70 -0.53 -37.47
N SER A 42 16.71 -1.78 -37.94
CA SER A 42 17.77 -2.75 -37.68
C SER A 42 19.02 -2.55 -38.56
N THR A 43 18.88 -2.12 -39.82
CA THR A 43 20.00 -1.98 -40.77
C THR A 43 20.65 -0.60 -40.78
N LEU A 44 19.91 0.50 -40.60
CA LEU A 44 20.49 1.87 -40.59
C LEU A 44 20.30 2.58 -39.26
N ILE A 45 19.05 2.90 -38.88
CA ILE A 45 18.76 3.98 -37.92
C ILE A 45 19.37 3.72 -36.54
N ASN A 46 19.42 2.45 -36.08
CA ASN A 46 20.02 2.12 -34.79
C ASN A 46 21.51 1.77 -34.83
N LYS A 47 22.12 1.56 -36.00
CA LYS A 47 23.53 1.17 -36.10
C LYS A 47 24.45 2.31 -35.65
N ILE A 48 25.46 1.94 -34.87
CA ILE A 48 26.43 2.87 -34.26
C ILE A 48 27.22 3.62 -35.34
N TRP A 49 27.63 2.94 -36.42
CA TRP A 49 28.35 3.57 -37.54
C TRP A 49 27.56 4.71 -38.19
N PHE A 50 26.24 4.53 -38.40
CA PHE A 50 25.40 5.54 -39.03
C PHE A 50 25.18 6.76 -38.11
N LYS A 51 24.99 6.52 -36.82
CA LYS A 51 24.93 7.57 -35.79
C LYS A 51 26.25 8.35 -35.68
N ASN A 52 27.39 7.67 -35.84
CA ASN A 52 28.70 8.31 -35.84
C ASN A 52 28.98 9.08 -37.13
N LEU A 53 28.54 8.57 -38.29
CA LEU A 53 28.61 9.29 -39.57
C LEU A 53 27.84 10.61 -39.50
N ILE A 54 26.60 10.60 -38.99
CA ILE A 54 25.80 11.83 -38.80
C ILE A 54 26.51 12.82 -37.88
N LYS A 55 27.09 12.37 -36.75
CA LYS A 55 27.88 13.22 -35.85
C LYS A 55 29.10 13.82 -36.56
N LEU A 56 29.85 13.02 -37.33
CA LEU A 56 31.03 13.47 -38.05
C LEU A 56 30.67 14.51 -39.11
N SER A 57 29.65 14.25 -39.92
CA SER A 57 29.12 15.22 -40.89
C SER A 57 28.68 16.53 -40.22
N LEU A 58 28.07 16.48 -39.03
CA LEU A 58 27.68 17.68 -38.27
C LEU A 58 28.86 18.46 -37.71
N THR A 59 29.90 17.78 -37.20
CA THR A 59 31.14 18.44 -36.75
C THR A 59 31.88 19.09 -37.93
N VAL A 60 31.98 18.38 -39.07
CA VAL A 60 32.54 18.93 -40.31
C VAL A 60 31.72 20.13 -40.79
N TYR A 61 30.38 20.04 -40.80
CA TYR A 61 29.49 21.14 -41.17
C TYR A 61 29.64 22.37 -40.25
N PHE A 62 29.79 22.16 -38.94
CA PHE A 62 30.00 23.26 -37.98
C PHE A 62 31.32 23.99 -38.22
N VAL A 63 32.43 23.25 -38.31
CA VAL A 63 33.76 23.83 -38.61
C VAL A 63 33.75 24.50 -39.98
N HIS A 64 33.08 23.91 -40.96
CA HIS A 64 32.91 24.44 -42.30
C HIS A 64 32.16 25.79 -42.30
N ILE A 65 31.03 25.92 -41.58
CA ILE A 65 30.31 27.20 -41.48
C ILE A 65 31.19 28.29 -40.87
N LEU A 66 31.92 27.98 -39.79
CA LEU A 66 32.82 28.96 -39.15
C LEU A 66 33.90 29.42 -40.12
N PHE A 67 34.54 28.48 -40.83
CA PHE A 67 35.58 28.78 -41.81
C PHE A 67 35.04 29.55 -43.03
N HIS A 68 33.83 29.21 -43.48
CA HIS A 68 33.12 29.91 -44.55
C HIS A 68 32.76 31.34 -44.14
N ILE A 69 32.37 31.60 -42.89
CA ILE A 69 32.05 32.96 -42.44
C ILE A 69 33.32 33.82 -42.37
N GLU A 70 34.40 33.28 -41.79
CA GLU A 70 35.63 34.03 -41.54
C GLU A 70 36.43 34.33 -42.82
N PHE A 71 36.56 33.36 -43.74
CA PHE A 71 37.51 33.44 -44.85
C PHE A 71 36.88 33.64 -46.24
N ARG A 72 35.57 33.95 -46.35
CA ARG A 72 34.87 33.99 -47.65
C ARG A 72 35.49 34.95 -48.66
N GLU A 73 35.88 36.14 -48.22
CA GLU A 73 36.43 37.20 -49.09
C GLU A 73 37.82 36.85 -49.66
N VAL A 74 38.54 35.91 -49.03
CA VAL A 74 39.91 35.54 -49.40
C VAL A 74 39.95 34.50 -50.53
N PHE A 75 38.99 33.57 -50.58
CA PHE A 75 39.07 32.39 -51.45
C PHE A 75 38.32 32.47 -52.78
N ASN A 76 37.44 33.46 -52.95
CA ASN A 76 36.78 33.83 -54.21
C ASN A 76 36.32 32.61 -55.07
N TYR A 77 36.84 32.41 -56.29
CA TYR A 77 36.43 31.31 -57.18
C TYR A 77 36.68 29.88 -56.66
N ALA A 78 37.58 29.67 -55.68
CA ALA A 78 37.79 28.35 -55.07
C ALA A 78 36.60 27.90 -54.18
N PHE A 79 35.64 28.79 -53.94
CA PHE A 79 34.46 28.55 -53.12
C PHE A 79 33.54 27.42 -53.61
N ILE A 80 33.59 27.04 -54.90
CA ILE A 80 32.77 25.91 -55.41
C ILE A 80 33.10 24.57 -54.71
N TYR A 81 34.36 24.36 -54.32
CA TYR A 81 34.78 23.18 -53.56
C TYR A 81 34.22 23.18 -52.13
N PHE A 82 34.05 24.36 -51.53
CA PHE A 82 33.39 24.50 -50.23
C PHE A 82 31.90 24.17 -50.34
N ALA A 83 31.21 24.67 -51.38
CA ALA A 83 29.81 24.36 -51.63
C ALA A 83 29.54 22.85 -51.80
N ILE A 84 30.44 22.10 -52.43
CA ILE A 84 30.33 20.64 -52.55
C ILE A 84 30.34 19.94 -51.17
N VAL A 85 31.22 20.38 -50.25
CA VAL A 85 31.28 19.86 -48.87
C VAL A 85 30.03 20.26 -48.07
N GLU A 86 29.55 21.50 -48.23
CA GLU A 86 28.32 21.98 -47.61
C GLU A 86 27.11 21.12 -48.05
N GLY A 87 26.95 20.93 -49.36
CA GLY A 87 25.89 20.12 -49.95
C GLY A 87 25.94 18.65 -49.54
N PHE A 88 27.14 18.04 -49.45
CA PHE A 88 27.28 16.68 -48.96
C PHE A 88 26.79 16.54 -47.51
N CYS A 89 27.22 17.44 -46.61
CA CYS A 89 26.80 17.40 -45.21
C CYS A 89 25.28 17.59 -45.05
N LEU A 90 24.70 18.56 -45.77
CA LEU A 90 23.26 18.80 -45.81
C LEU A 90 22.49 17.59 -46.35
N SER A 91 23.02 16.87 -47.36
CA SER A 91 22.37 15.67 -47.90
C SER A 91 22.30 14.51 -46.90
N VAL A 92 23.37 14.28 -46.13
CA VAL A 92 23.41 13.27 -45.06
C VAL A 92 22.44 13.62 -43.92
N MET A 93 22.37 14.90 -43.55
CA MET A 93 21.42 15.40 -42.55
C MET A 93 19.97 15.27 -43.03
N PHE A 94 19.69 15.58 -44.30
CA PHE A 94 18.37 15.44 -44.91
C PHE A 94 17.93 13.97 -44.98
N MET A 95 18.82 13.06 -45.36
CA MET A 95 18.54 11.63 -45.38
C MET A 95 18.15 11.10 -43.98
N ASN A 96 18.90 11.49 -42.94
CA ASN A 96 18.55 11.15 -41.55
C ASN A 96 17.17 11.71 -41.14
N LEU A 97 16.85 12.95 -41.54
CA LEU A 97 15.56 13.57 -41.22
C LEU A 97 14.41 12.89 -41.97
N ALA A 98 14.56 12.62 -43.26
CA ALA A 98 13.57 11.92 -44.08
C ALA A 98 13.26 10.52 -43.54
N LEU A 99 14.29 9.74 -43.16
CA LEU A 99 14.13 8.41 -42.55
C LEU A 99 13.39 8.48 -41.20
N ASN A 100 13.69 9.47 -40.36
CA ASN A 100 12.97 9.67 -39.10
C ASN A 100 11.52 10.12 -39.34
N THR A 101 11.27 11.05 -40.26
CA THR A 101 9.92 11.51 -40.60
C THR A 101 9.08 10.38 -41.19
N PHE A 102 9.63 9.55 -42.08
CA PHE A 102 8.96 8.33 -42.59
C PHE A 102 8.55 7.39 -41.45
N LYS A 103 9.48 7.11 -40.53
CA LYS A 103 9.24 6.30 -39.32
C LYS A 103 8.17 6.88 -38.39
N TYR A 104 8.13 8.19 -38.18
CA TYR A 104 7.18 8.82 -37.23
C TYR A 104 5.82 9.15 -37.84
N LYS A 105 5.73 9.45 -39.14
CA LYS A 105 4.46 9.70 -39.85
C LYS A 105 3.55 8.46 -39.86
N MET A 106 4.14 7.27 -39.77
CA MET A 106 3.45 5.98 -39.58
C MET A 106 3.07 5.66 -38.11
N LYS A 107 3.29 6.57 -37.16
CA LYS A 107 2.81 6.37 -35.78
C LYS A 107 2.13 7.60 -35.17
N TYR A 108 2.80 8.75 -35.07
CA TYR A 108 2.21 10.05 -34.66
C TYR A 108 3.09 11.22 -35.15
N MET A 109 2.50 12.24 -35.79
CA MET A 109 3.16 13.52 -36.06
C MET A 109 2.89 14.53 -34.94
N THR A 110 3.88 15.38 -34.62
CA THR A 110 3.74 16.50 -33.68
C THR A 110 4.37 17.78 -34.24
N LEU A 111 3.75 18.92 -33.95
CA LEU A 111 4.04 20.24 -34.54
C LEU A 111 5.53 20.68 -34.41
N SER A 112 6.19 20.28 -33.33
CA SER A 112 7.62 20.58 -33.09
C SER A 112 8.56 19.96 -34.14
N ARG A 113 8.19 18.82 -34.74
CA ARG A 113 9.06 18.06 -35.68
C ARG A 113 8.90 18.49 -37.14
N SER A 114 7.79 19.12 -37.50
CA SER A 114 7.60 19.75 -38.82
C SER A 114 8.51 20.97 -39.01
N LEU A 115 8.82 21.70 -37.94
CA LEU A 115 9.70 22.88 -37.98
C LEU A 115 11.15 22.52 -38.35
N ASP A 116 11.64 21.36 -37.89
CA ASP A 116 13.00 20.88 -38.21
C ASP A 116 13.16 20.56 -39.71
N SER A 117 12.10 20.03 -40.33
CA SER A 117 12.07 19.73 -41.78
C SER A 117 11.96 21.01 -42.61
N LEU A 118 11.19 21.99 -42.13
CA LEU A 118 11.08 23.30 -42.76
C LEU A 118 12.41 24.08 -42.70
N ALA A 119 13.09 24.07 -41.55
CA ALA A 119 14.40 24.73 -41.40
C ALA A 119 15.44 24.16 -42.36
N LEU A 120 15.54 22.83 -42.48
CA LEU A 120 16.49 22.20 -43.39
C LEU A 120 16.15 22.44 -44.87
N ALA A 121 14.86 22.45 -45.24
CA ALA A 121 14.42 22.81 -46.58
C ALA A 121 14.75 24.27 -46.93
N ILE A 122 14.61 25.20 -45.98
CA ILE A 122 15.03 26.60 -46.14
C ILE A 122 16.55 26.71 -46.32
N SER A 123 17.36 26.01 -45.52
CA SER A 123 18.83 25.97 -45.69
C SER A 123 19.24 25.46 -47.08
N ILE A 124 18.61 24.40 -47.58
CA ILE A 124 18.86 23.86 -48.93
C ILE A 124 18.42 24.85 -50.02
N ALA A 125 17.28 25.53 -49.86
CA ALA A 125 16.81 26.53 -50.82
C ALA A 125 17.75 27.75 -50.89
N ILE A 126 18.24 28.24 -49.75
CA ILE A 126 19.23 29.33 -49.69
C ILE A 126 20.55 28.90 -50.38
N PHE A 127 21.02 27.69 -50.11
CA PHE A 127 22.22 27.12 -50.75
C PHE A 127 22.09 27.05 -52.28
N ILE A 128 20.95 26.59 -52.81
CA ILE A 128 20.68 26.55 -54.26
C ILE A 128 20.65 27.96 -54.86
N ILE A 129 20.11 28.94 -54.15
CA ILE A 129 20.08 30.35 -54.60
C ILE A 129 21.50 30.94 -54.64
N GLU A 130 22.34 30.68 -53.63
CA GLU A 130 23.75 31.10 -53.63
C GLU A 130 24.55 30.49 -54.78
N LEU A 131 24.37 29.19 -55.07
CA LEU A 131 24.98 28.53 -56.24
C LEU A 131 24.51 29.11 -57.58
N SER A 132 23.25 29.54 -57.66
CA SER A 132 22.65 30.03 -58.92
C SER A 132 23.01 31.49 -59.24
N LYS A 133 23.44 32.28 -58.25
CA LYS A 133 23.81 33.71 -58.41
C LYS A 133 25.04 34.08 -57.55
N PRO A 134 26.26 33.68 -57.97
CA PRO A 134 27.49 33.92 -57.19
C PRO A 134 27.76 35.40 -56.88
N GLU A 135 27.45 36.29 -57.83
CA GLU A 135 27.73 37.72 -57.74
C GLU A 135 26.77 38.52 -56.82
N ALA A 136 25.79 37.87 -56.17
CA ALA A 136 24.82 38.53 -55.28
C ALA A 136 25.35 38.81 -53.85
N TYR A 137 26.68 38.78 -53.66
CA TYR A 137 27.36 38.65 -52.36
C TYR A 137 27.15 39.82 -51.37
N LYS A 138 26.74 41.01 -51.83
CA LYS A 138 26.52 42.19 -50.97
C LYS A 138 25.10 42.33 -50.39
N THR A 139 24.20 41.38 -50.68
CA THR A 139 22.76 41.53 -50.38
C THR A 139 22.35 40.94 -49.02
N ILE A 140 21.27 41.46 -48.42
CA ILE A 140 20.65 41.01 -47.15
C ILE A 140 20.46 39.48 -47.07
N VAL A 141 20.22 38.83 -48.22
CA VAL A 141 20.11 37.36 -48.37
C VAL A 141 21.29 36.62 -47.74
N PHE A 142 22.53 37.13 -47.86
CA PHE A 142 23.70 36.47 -47.25
C PHE A 142 23.69 36.56 -45.71
N LYS A 143 23.38 37.73 -45.14
CA LYS A 143 23.29 37.88 -43.66
C LYS A 143 22.21 36.96 -43.09
N LEU A 144 21.08 36.81 -43.78
CA LEU A 144 20.05 35.83 -43.42
C LEU A 144 20.55 34.39 -43.59
N GLY A 145 21.20 34.06 -44.71
CA GLY A 145 21.76 32.73 -44.98
C GLY A 145 22.74 32.25 -43.92
N SER A 146 23.66 33.12 -43.48
CA SER A 146 24.59 32.83 -42.39
C SER A 146 23.91 32.56 -41.06
N ILE A 147 22.80 33.25 -40.75
CA ILE A 147 21.99 32.99 -39.55
C ILE A 147 21.26 31.65 -39.67
N TYR A 148 20.61 31.37 -40.81
CA TYR A 148 19.86 30.13 -41.02
C TYR A 148 20.76 28.88 -41.13
N ARG A 149 22.04 29.01 -41.51
CA ARG A 149 23.05 27.93 -41.46
C ARG A 149 23.29 27.39 -40.04
N PHE A 150 23.07 28.18 -38.99
CA PHE A 150 23.14 27.70 -37.59
C PHE A 150 21.84 27.03 -37.11
N MET A 151 20.72 27.16 -37.80
CA MET A 151 19.44 26.58 -37.36
C MET A 151 19.46 25.04 -37.34
N PRO A 152 20.04 24.32 -38.33
CA PRO A 152 20.26 22.88 -38.26
C PRO A 152 21.16 22.44 -37.08
N LEU A 153 22.05 23.30 -36.59
CA LEU A 153 22.94 23.04 -35.45
C LEU A 153 22.23 23.21 -34.09
N ILE A 154 21.22 24.09 -33.99
CA ILE A 154 20.38 24.21 -32.77
C ILE A 154 19.63 22.90 -32.48
N ASN A 155 19.28 22.14 -33.52
CA ASN A 155 18.68 20.81 -33.36
C ASN A 155 19.66 19.77 -32.78
N LEU A 156 20.97 19.99 -32.86
CA LEU A 156 21.97 19.18 -32.15
C LEU A 156 21.87 19.36 -30.63
N ILE A 157 21.59 20.57 -30.14
CA ILE A 157 21.46 20.84 -28.69
C ILE A 157 20.24 20.10 -28.13
N LYS A 158 19.11 20.10 -28.88
CA LYS A 158 17.95 19.26 -28.57
C LYS A 158 18.28 17.77 -28.64
N PHE A 159 19.06 17.33 -29.63
CA PHE A 159 19.47 15.92 -29.75
C PHE A 159 20.36 15.48 -28.59
N LYS A 160 21.29 16.33 -28.13
CA LYS A 160 22.16 16.04 -26.97
C LYS A 160 21.33 15.87 -25.69
N LYS A 161 20.34 16.74 -25.46
CA LYS A 161 19.33 16.59 -24.40
C LYS A 161 18.49 15.31 -24.54
N ASN A 162 18.10 14.93 -25.76
CA ASN A 162 17.34 13.69 -26.00
C ASN A 162 18.20 12.40 -25.97
N THR A 163 19.52 12.46 -26.18
CA THR A 163 20.38 11.27 -26.01
C THR A 163 20.62 10.91 -24.55
N GLN A 164 20.58 11.88 -23.63
CA GLN A 164 20.47 11.60 -22.19
C GLN A 164 19.04 11.14 -21.79
N ASN A 165 18.03 11.45 -22.60
CA ASN A 165 16.63 11.03 -22.41
C ASN A 165 16.18 9.90 -23.35
N ASN A 166 17.09 9.04 -23.80
CA ASN A 166 16.71 7.78 -24.45
C ASN A 166 16.19 6.79 -23.39
N GLN A 167 14.96 7.04 -22.93
CA GLN A 167 14.14 6.05 -22.27
C GLN A 167 14.16 4.76 -23.10
N LYS A 168 14.79 3.70 -22.58
CA LYS A 168 14.52 2.33 -23.05
C LYS A 168 12.98 2.18 -23.00
N LYS A 169 12.35 1.87 -24.12
CA LYS A 169 10.88 1.73 -24.18
C LYS A 169 10.48 0.60 -23.22
N PHE A 170 9.84 0.97 -22.12
CA PHE A 170 9.15 0.02 -21.26
C PHE A 170 8.18 -0.80 -22.11
N SER A 171 8.30 -2.13 -22.06
CA SER A 171 7.24 -3.02 -22.49
C SER A 171 6.07 -2.86 -21.54
N VAL A 172 5.10 -2.02 -21.93
CA VAL A 172 3.87 -1.81 -21.17
C VAL A 172 3.02 -3.07 -21.27
N LEU A 173 3.27 -4.00 -20.35
CA LEU A 173 2.21 -4.88 -19.85
C LEU A 173 1.23 -4.00 -19.05
N PRO A 174 -0.08 -4.31 -19.05
CA PRO A 174 -1.06 -3.53 -18.32
C PRO A 174 -0.77 -3.60 -16.81
N PHE A 175 -0.29 -2.48 -16.24
CA PHE A 175 0.09 -2.40 -14.84
C PHE A 175 -1.14 -2.43 -13.93
N LYS A 176 -1.12 -3.30 -12.91
CA LYS A 176 -2.22 -3.42 -11.94
C LYS A 176 -2.23 -2.30 -10.89
N SER A 177 -1.08 -1.71 -10.55
CA SER A 177 -0.99 -0.62 -9.56
C SER A 177 0.08 0.42 -9.89
N ASN A 178 0.08 1.54 -9.14
CA ASN A 178 1.14 2.55 -9.20
C ASN A 178 2.45 2.09 -8.52
N SER A 179 2.39 1.17 -7.55
CA SER A 179 3.57 0.58 -6.91
C SER A 179 4.34 -0.30 -7.92
N ASP A 180 3.63 -1.11 -8.71
CA ASP A 180 4.21 -1.91 -9.79
C ASP A 180 4.94 -1.04 -10.82
N ARG A 181 4.43 0.17 -11.10
CA ARG A 181 5.09 1.13 -11.99
C ARG A 181 6.42 1.61 -11.39
N LEU A 182 6.46 1.97 -10.11
CA LEU A 182 7.69 2.41 -9.44
C LEU A 182 8.75 1.30 -9.39
N ILE A 183 8.35 0.07 -9.02
CA ILE A 183 9.25 -1.09 -8.95
C ILE A 183 9.91 -1.36 -10.30
N ASN A 184 9.13 -1.33 -11.38
CA ASN A 184 9.64 -1.53 -12.73
C ASN A 184 10.54 -0.38 -13.22
N ILE A 185 10.28 0.85 -12.80
CA ILE A 185 11.18 1.99 -13.07
C ILE A 185 12.53 1.79 -12.36
N LEU A 186 12.52 1.43 -11.07
CA LEU A 186 13.76 1.24 -10.29
C LEU A 186 14.58 0.04 -10.80
N ARG A 187 13.95 -1.09 -11.11
CA ARG A 187 14.63 -2.23 -11.76
C ARG A 187 15.25 -1.84 -13.09
N SER A 188 14.55 -1.02 -13.89
CA SER A 188 15.07 -0.53 -15.18
C SER A 188 16.19 0.50 -15.06
N LEU A 189 16.32 1.19 -13.92
CA LEU A 189 17.45 2.06 -13.60
C LEU A 189 18.67 1.26 -13.17
N ARG A 190 18.47 0.20 -12.38
CA ARG A 190 19.52 -0.76 -12.00
C ARG A 190 20.15 -1.42 -13.23
N ASP A 191 19.34 -1.86 -14.20
CA ASP A 191 19.79 -2.47 -15.47
C ASP A 191 20.50 -1.50 -16.47
N ILE A 192 21.17 -0.46 -15.96
CA ILE A 192 22.07 0.46 -16.67
C ILE A 192 23.50 0.14 -16.21
N GLU A 193 24.39 -0.21 -17.15
CA GLU A 193 25.78 -0.64 -16.86
C GLU A 193 26.56 0.32 -15.94
N PHE A 194 26.36 1.63 -16.08
CA PHE A 194 27.02 2.64 -15.24
C PHE A 194 26.55 2.61 -13.78
N ILE A 195 25.30 2.20 -13.52
CA ILE A 195 24.73 2.10 -12.18
C ILE A 195 25.08 0.76 -11.54
N ASN A 196 25.02 -0.35 -12.30
CA ASN A 196 25.50 -1.66 -11.85
C ASN A 196 27.01 -1.71 -11.54
N ALA A 197 27.81 -0.79 -12.11
CA ALA A 197 29.24 -0.68 -11.83
C ALA A 197 29.54 0.02 -10.48
N ASP A 198 28.59 0.77 -9.92
CA ASP A 198 28.71 1.40 -8.62
C ASP A 198 27.94 0.58 -7.57
N THR A 199 28.69 -0.19 -6.77
CA THR A 199 28.13 -1.12 -5.77
C THR A 199 27.27 -0.43 -4.72
N LEU A 200 27.50 0.86 -4.44
CA LEU A 200 26.68 1.62 -3.51
C LEU A 200 25.31 1.95 -4.13
N ILE A 201 25.29 2.43 -5.38
CA ILE A 201 24.05 2.83 -6.05
C ILE A 201 23.19 1.60 -6.39
N ASP A 202 23.79 0.49 -6.83
CA ASP A 202 23.09 -0.79 -7.02
C ASP A 202 22.41 -1.25 -5.72
N SER A 203 23.15 -1.24 -4.60
CA SER A 203 22.60 -1.64 -3.30
C SER A 203 21.41 -0.78 -2.84
N GLN A 204 21.47 0.53 -3.08
CA GLN A 204 20.39 1.48 -2.74
C GLN A 204 19.17 1.33 -3.64
N LEU A 205 19.35 1.05 -4.93
CA LEU A 205 18.25 0.76 -5.84
C LEU A 205 17.59 -0.57 -5.49
N GLU A 206 18.37 -1.62 -5.19
CA GLU A 206 17.84 -2.90 -4.71
C GLU A 206 17.11 -2.77 -3.37
N TRP A 207 17.61 -1.96 -2.45
CA TRP A 207 16.88 -1.59 -1.23
C TRP A 207 15.54 -0.93 -1.59
N GLY A 208 15.52 0.11 -2.41
CA GLY A 208 14.28 0.78 -2.83
C GLY A 208 13.29 -0.14 -3.56
N ILE A 209 13.79 -1.04 -4.42
CA ILE A 209 12.99 -2.07 -5.10
C ILE A 209 12.36 -3.02 -4.09
N ARG A 210 13.14 -3.57 -3.14
CA ARG A 210 12.64 -4.45 -2.08
C ARG A 210 11.62 -3.73 -1.20
N VAL A 211 11.92 -2.49 -0.84
CA VAL A 211 11.07 -1.63 0.00
C VAL A 211 9.70 -1.40 -0.65
N ILE A 212 9.66 -0.98 -1.92
CA ILE A 212 8.38 -0.71 -2.59
C ILE A 212 7.65 -2.02 -2.94
N SER A 213 8.36 -3.09 -3.31
CA SER A 213 7.77 -4.40 -3.60
C SER A 213 7.06 -5.00 -2.39
N ASN A 214 7.61 -4.78 -1.20
CA ASN A 214 7.05 -5.25 0.06
C ASN A 214 6.10 -4.21 0.72
N GLN A 215 5.73 -3.15 0.01
CA GLN A 215 4.96 -1.99 0.48
C GLN A 215 5.56 -1.20 1.67
N THR A 216 6.83 -1.45 1.99
CA THR A 216 7.53 -0.91 3.16
C THR A 216 8.08 0.50 2.96
N LEU A 217 7.62 1.27 1.96
CA LEU A 217 8.04 2.67 1.73
C LEU A 217 7.70 3.60 2.92
N TYR A 218 6.78 3.16 3.79
CA TYR A 218 6.47 3.79 5.08
C TYR A 218 6.76 2.87 6.27
N ASN A 219 7.45 1.74 6.07
CA ASN A 219 8.13 1.15 7.21
C ASN A 219 9.29 2.08 7.50
N VAL A 220 9.18 2.73 8.66
CA VAL A 220 10.36 3.19 9.36
C VAL A 220 11.29 1.98 9.44
N GLU A 221 12.51 2.09 8.91
CA GLU A 221 13.59 1.23 9.36
C GLU A 221 13.86 1.64 10.80
N ILE A 222 13.15 1.00 11.71
CA ILE A 222 13.40 1.12 13.14
C ILE A 222 14.64 0.27 13.38
N PHE A 223 15.79 0.91 13.18
CA PHE A 223 17.03 0.44 13.77
C PHE A 223 16.79 0.38 15.28
N SER A 224 16.87 -0.83 15.82
CA SER A 224 16.93 -1.02 17.26
C SER A 224 18.31 -1.53 17.63
N ASP A 225 18.84 -0.99 18.72
CA ASP A 225 20.07 -1.45 19.34
C ASP A 225 19.86 -2.73 20.19
N ASN A 226 18.62 -3.27 20.27
CA ASN A 226 18.27 -4.48 21.02
C ASN A 226 17.46 -5.49 20.16
N LYS A 227 17.93 -6.74 20.15
CA LYS A 227 17.29 -7.91 19.51
C LYS A 227 15.82 -8.10 19.88
N GLU A 228 15.42 -7.84 21.12
CA GLU A 228 14.04 -8.01 21.59
C GLU A 228 13.05 -7.09 20.84
N GLN A 229 13.47 -5.86 20.55
CA GLN A 229 12.68 -4.92 19.76
C GLN A 229 12.69 -5.29 18.27
N GLU A 230 13.79 -5.82 17.75
CA GLU A 230 13.85 -6.36 16.38
C GLU A 230 12.83 -7.50 16.20
N GLU A 231 12.75 -8.42 17.17
CA GLU A 231 11.75 -9.50 17.21
C GLU A 231 10.30 -8.97 17.22
N LEU A 232 10.00 -7.94 18.03
CA LEU A 232 8.70 -7.25 18.04
C LEU A 232 8.37 -6.60 16.68
N ILE A 233 9.34 -5.97 16.02
CA ILE A 233 9.18 -5.38 14.68
C ILE A 233 8.91 -6.48 13.64
N HIS A 234 9.61 -7.61 13.72
CA HIS A 234 9.42 -8.74 12.81
C HIS A 234 8.06 -9.41 12.95
N TRP A 235 7.58 -9.59 14.19
CA TRP A 235 6.22 -10.04 14.51
C TRP A 235 5.18 -9.09 13.90
N ALA A 236 5.28 -7.79 14.20
CA ALA A 236 4.36 -6.75 13.72
C ALA A 236 4.27 -6.64 12.19
N LEU A 237 5.37 -6.94 11.49
CA LEU A 237 5.46 -6.86 10.03
C LEU A 237 5.17 -8.18 9.30
N SER A 238 4.93 -9.29 10.01
CA SER A 238 4.50 -10.59 9.45
C SER A 238 5.40 -11.17 8.32
N LYS A 239 6.73 -10.98 8.40
CA LYS A 239 7.66 -11.42 7.34
C LYS A 239 7.78 -12.95 7.25
N ARG A 240 7.68 -13.50 6.02
CA ARG A 240 7.68 -14.95 5.71
C ARG A 240 9.00 -15.72 5.98
N PRO A 241 8.96 -16.81 6.75
CA PRO A 241 9.65 -18.08 6.44
C PRO A 241 8.79 -19.02 5.54
N LYS A 242 9.33 -20.13 5.02
CA LYS A 242 8.66 -21.00 4.00
C LYS A 242 8.30 -22.40 4.54
N SER A 243 7.03 -22.86 4.39
CA SER A 243 6.60 -24.11 3.69
C SER A 243 5.26 -24.74 4.16
N GLU A 244 4.36 -25.01 3.18
CA GLU A 244 3.41 -26.15 2.97
C GLU A 244 2.35 -26.59 4.03
N SER A 245 1.22 -27.17 3.58
CA SER A 245 -0.11 -27.14 4.24
C SER A 245 -0.86 -28.47 4.50
N ALA A 246 -1.82 -28.46 5.45
CA ALA A 246 -2.94 -29.44 5.59
C ALA A 246 -4.10 -28.91 6.50
N THR A 247 -5.34 -29.44 6.36
CA THR A 247 -6.60 -28.91 6.98
C THR A 247 -7.64 -29.98 7.41
N VAL A 248 -8.46 -29.73 8.47
CA VAL A 248 -9.71 -30.46 8.85
C VAL A 248 -10.72 -29.52 9.60
N LYS A 249 -12.04 -29.87 9.67
CA LYS A 249 -13.19 -29.05 10.15
C LYS A 249 -13.96 -29.62 11.38
N SER A 250 -14.89 -28.82 11.96
CA SER A 250 -15.77 -29.12 13.12
C SER A 250 -17.29 -28.81 12.87
N PHE A 251 -18.17 -28.89 13.90
CA PHE A 251 -19.66 -28.80 13.81
C PHE A 251 -20.34 -28.10 15.03
N GLU A 252 -21.60 -27.62 14.88
CA GLU A 252 -22.39 -26.80 15.87
C GLU A 252 -23.75 -27.40 16.31
N ILE A 253 -24.35 -26.90 17.41
CA ILE A 253 -25.76 -27.08 17.87
C ILE A 253 -26.31 -25.72 18.47
N PRO A 254 -27.64 -25.40 18.43
CA PRO A 254 -28.15 -24.00 18.46
C PRO A 254 -28.82 -23.50 19.77
N VAL A 255 -29.39 -22.26 19.71
CA VAL A 255 -29.63 -21.34 20.84
C VAL A 255 -31.02 -20.66 20.79
N GLU A 256 -31.64 -20.41 21.95
CA GLU A 256 -32.79 -19.48 22.15
C GLU A 256 -32.48 -18.39 23.20
N THR A 257 -33.46 -17.71 23.80
CA THR A 257 -33.78 -16.30 23.49
C THR A 257 -33.38 -15.33 24.63
N LEU A 258 -33.02 -14.08 24.32
CA LEU A 258 -32.26 -13.17 25.21
C LEU A 258 -32.96 -11.80 25.47
N GLU A 259 -34.28 -11.81 25.70
CA GLU A 259 -35.08 -10.60 26.03
C GLU A 259 -36.13 -10.81 27.14
N ALA A 260 -35.86 -11.69 28.11
CA ALA A 260 -36.35 -11.44 29.47
C ALA A 260 -35.37 -10.47 30.14
N GLU A 261 -35.85 -9.56 31.00
CA GLU A 261 -35.04 -8.50 31.61
C GLU A 261 -33.63 -8.98 32.01
N LEU A 262 -32.58 -8.33 31.48
CA LEU A 262 -31.19 -8.72 31.78
C LEU A 262 -31.01 -8.89 33.30
N PRO A 263 -30.46 -10.02 33.78
CA PRO A 263 -30.23 -10.29 35.20
C PRO A 263 -29.57 -9.13 35.93
N ILE A 264 -29.88 -9.00 37.22
CA ILE A 264 -29.46 -7.86 38.06
C ILE A 264 -27.94 -7.71 38.04
N GLU A 265 -27.22 -8.83 38.06
CA GLU A 265 -25.77 -8.97 38.01
C GLU A 265 -25.19 -8.38 36.72
N ILE A 266 -25.79 -8.70 35.57
CA ILE A 266 -25.45 -8.12 34.26
C ILE A 266 -25.71 -6.61 34.27
N ARG A 267 -26.86 -6.17 34.78
CA ARG A 267 -27.20 -4.74 34.85
C ARG A 267 -26.20 -3.97 35.72
N GLN A 268 -25.83 -4.51 36.88
CA GLN A 268 -24.84 -3.92 37.79
C GLN A 268 -23.46 -3.81 37.14
N ASN A 269 -23.01 -4.83 36.40
CA ASN A 269 -21.76 -4.79 35.66
C ASN A 269 -21.78 -3.69 34.56
N LEU A 270 -22.87 -3.61 33.80
CA LEU A 270 -23.04 -2.63 32.72
C LEU A 270 -23.10 -1.17 33.20
N VAL A 271 -23.38 -0.87 34.48
CA VAL A 271 -23.24 0.50 35.03
C VAL A 271 -21.82 1.08 34.84
N LEU A 272 -20.81 0.21 34.71
CA LEU A 272 -19.41 0.62 34.49
C LEU A 272 -18.99 0.66 33.02
N VAL A 273 -19.85 0.28 32.06
CA VAL A 273 -19.52 0.15 30.62
C VAL A 273 -18.92 1.43 30.02
N ASP A 274 -19.29 2.58 30.56
CA ASP A 274 -18.78 3.89 30.21
C ASP A 274 -17.37 4.21 30.72
N LYS A 275 -16.67 3.29 31.41
CA LYS A 275 -15.43 3.56 32.15
C LYS A 275 -14.33 2.58 31.75
N MET A 276 -13.08 3.04 31.75
CA MET A 276 -11.88 2.19 31.65
C MET A 276 -11.69 1.20 32.81
N SER A 277 -12.58 1.20 33.80
CA SER A 277 -12.65 0.24 34.90
C SER A 277 -13.78 -0.77 34.75
N PHE A 278 -14.45 -0.82 33.60
CA PHE A 278 -15.30 -1.93 33.21
C PHE A 278 -14.48 -3.22 33.19
N ASN A 279 -15.04 -4.32 33.68
CA ASN A 279 -14.38 -5.62 33.66
C ASN A 279 -15.21 -6.59 32.78
N VAL A 280 -14.72 -6.78 31.56
CA VAL A 280 -15.32 -7.69 30.56
C VAL A 280 -15.27 -9.16 30.99
N PHE A 281 -14.28 -9.57 31.79
CA PHE A 281 -14.22 -10.93 32.34
C PHE A 281 -15.32 -11.19 33.37
N GLU A 282 -15.69 -10.18 34.17
CA GLU A 282 -16.88 -10.30 35.02
C GLU A 282 -18.16 -10.27 34.19
N LEU A 283 -18.24 -9.50 33.09
CA LEU A 283 -19.39 -9.60 32.17
C LEU A 283 -19.51 -11.02 31.60
N LYS A 284 -18.42 -11.62 31.13
CA LYS A 284 -18.37 -13.02 30.65
C LYS A 284 -18.93 -13.99 31.68
N LYS A 285 -18.50 -13.85 32.94
CA LYS A 285 -18.94 -14.69 34.05
C LYS A 285 -20.43 -14.52 34.37
N VAL A 286 -20.93 -13.30 34.54
CA VAL A 286 -22.35 -13.06 34.87
C VAL A 286 -23.31 -13.26 33.70
N SER A 287 -22.78 -13.44 32.48
CA SER A 287 -23.54 -13.72 31.26
C SER A 287 -23.41 -15.16 30.76
N GLU A 288 -22.69 -16.03 31.49
CA GLU A 288 -22.44 -17.42 31.09
C GLU A 288 -21.80 -17.54 29.69
N ASN A 289 -20.79 -16.70 29.42
CA ASN A 289 -20.11 -16.53 28.13
C ASN A 289 -20.97 -15.88 27.04
N ASN A 290 -21.84 -14.92 27.42
CA ASN A 290 -22.65 -14.11 26.48
C ASN A 290 -22.26 -12.62 26.46
N GLU A 291 -21.03 -12.30 26.82
CA GLU A 291 -20.56 -10.92 26.99
C GLU A 291 -20.66 -10.10 25.71
N LEU A 292 -20.32 -10.68 24.56
CA LEU A 292 -20.30 -9.97 23.28
C LEU A 292 -21.73 -9.69 22.77
N VAL A 293 -22.62 -10.69 22.85
CA VAL A 293 -24.03 -10.52 22.46
C VAL A 293 -24.69 -9.47 23.34
N ILE A 294 -24.52 -9.56 24.66
CA ILE A 294 -25.15 -8.64 25.60
C ILE A 294 -24.61 -7.23 25.41
N LEU A 295 -23.29 -7.05 25.35
CA LEU A 295 -22.66 -5.75 25.21
C LEU A 295 -23.05 -5.07 23.89
N ALA A 296 -22.97 -5.78 22.75
CA ALA A 296 -23.30 -5.22 21.44
C ALA A 296 -24.77 -4.79 21.37
N ASN A 297 -25.71 -5.61 21.84
CA ASN A 297 -27.14 -5.27 21.87
C ASN A 297 -27.42 -4.10 22.84
N TYR A 298 -26.78 -4.10 24.02
CA TYR A 298 -26.90 -3.02 25.00
C TYR A 298 -26.43 -1.68 24.42
N LEU A 299 -25.24 -1.64 23.79
CA LEU A 299 -24.67 -0.41 23.23
C LEU A 299 -25.47 0.09 22.03
N MET A 300 -25.85 -0.79 21.09
CA MET A 300 -26.70 -0.41 19.95
C MET A 300 -28.05 0.17 20.40
N ASN A 301 -28.60 -0.29 21.54
CA ASN A 301 -29.79 0.28 22.14
C ASN A 301 -29.50 1.59 22.92
N ALA A 302 -28.37 1.70 23.63
CA ALA A 302 -27.99 2.88 24.40
C ALA A 302 -27.65 4.12 23.55
N TYR A 303 -27.39 3.90 22.26
CA TYR A 303 -27.25 4.93 21.23
C TYR A 303 -28.50 5.10 20.33
N ASP A 304 -29.63 4.45 20.67
CA ASP A 304 -30.88 4.46 19.88
C ASP A 304 -30.74 4.00 18.40
N ILE A 305 -29.65 3.32 18.04
CA ILE A 305 -29.28 3.01 16.64
C ILE A 305 -30.37 2.20 15.93
N PHE A 306 -30.97 1.20 16.59
CA PHE A 306 -32.05 0.40 15.99
C PHE A 306 -33.23 1.26 15.52
N LYS A 307 -33.52 2.33 16.24
CA LYS A 307 -34.61 3.26 15.94
C LYS A 307 -34.19 4.28 14.87
N ASN A 308 -33.04 4.91 15.03
CA ASN A 308 -32.60 6.02 14.18
C ASN A 308 -32.16 5.55 12.78
N GLU A 309 -31.46 4.41 12.71
CA GLU A 309 -30.96 3.81 11.45
C GLU A 309 -31.88 2.69 10.93
N MET A 310 -33.07 2.50 11.52
CA MET A 310 -34.10 1.53 11.11
C MET A 310 -33.61 0.07 11.02
N LEU A 311 -32.67 -0.32 11.89
CA LEU A 311 -32.10 -1.67 11.92
C LEU A 311 -32.96 -2.64 12.75
N ASN A 312 -33.15 -3.87 12.25
CA ASN A 312 -33.98 -4.87 12.92
C ASN A 312 -33.26 -5.46 14.16
N ARG A 313 -33.63 -4.97 15.36
CA ARG A 313 -33.07 -5.38 16.67
C ARG A 313 -33.11 -6.90 16.89
N GLN A 314 -34.23 -7.57 16.62
CA GLN A 314 -34.35 -9.01 16.83
C GLN A 314 -33.36 -9.78 15.97
N LYS A 315 -33.25 -9.42 14.67
CA LYS A 315 -32.30 -10.05 13.75
C LYS A 315 -30.85 -9.73 14.07
N PHE A 316 -30.58 -8.54 14.60
CA PHE A 316 -29.25 -8.19 15.12
C PHE A 316 -28.88 -9.06 16.33
N GLY A 317 -29.82 -9.33 17.24
CA GLY A 317 -29.64 -10.28 18.34
C GLY A 317 -29.31 -11.70 17.87
N VAL A 318 -30.00 -12.19 16.84
CA VAL A 318 -29.71 -13.52 16.22
C VAL A 318 -28.34 -13.53 15.52
N PHE A 319 -28.03 -12.49 14.74
CA PHE A 319 -26.72 -12.30 14.11
C PHE A 319 -25.59 -12.29 15.14
N MET A 320 -25.72 -11.50 16.21
CA MET A 320 -24.70 -11.42 17.25
C MET A 320 -24.49 -12.75 17.98
N LYS A 321 -25.53 -13.56 18.17
CA LYS A 321 -25.39 -14.92 18.71
C LYS A 321 -24.53 -15.81 17.81
N LYS A 322 -24.69 -15.71 16.49
CA LYS A 322 -23.83 -16.42 15.52
C LYS A 322 -22.41 -15.86 15.49
N ILE A 323 -22.22 -14.55 15.61
CA ILE A 323 -20.90 -13.93 15.78
C ILE A 323 -20.19 -14.48 17.02
N GLN A 324 -20.83 -14.45 18.19
CA GLN A 324 -20.22 -14.92 19.43
C GLN A 324 -19.92 -16.43 19.41
N ALA A 325 -20.83 -17.26 18.88
CA ALA A 325 -20.63 -18.71 18.78
C ALA A 325 -19.48 -19.08 17.82
N GLY A 326 -19.20 -18.26 16.80
CA GLY A 326 -18.10 -18.49 15.86
C GLY A 326 -16.76 -17.88 16.29
N TYR A 327 -16.67 -17.19 17.43
CA TYR A 327 -15.38 -16.95 18.08
C TYR A 327 -14.89 -18.23 18.76
N TYR A 328 -13.70 -18.70 18.38
CA TYR A 328 -13.12 -19.89 18.97
C TYR A 328 -12.63 -19.62 20.40
N GLN A 329 -12.46 -20.69 21.18
CA GLN A 329 -11.97 -20.64 22.56
C GLN A 329 -10.44 -20.50 22.62
N ASN A 330 -9.90 -19.53 21.87
CA ASN A 330 -8.50 -19.14 21.94
C ASN A 330 -8.23 -18.41 23.28
N PRO A 331 -7.00 -18.39 23.80
CA PRO A 331 -6.67 -17.66 25.03
C PRO A 331 -6.99 -16.16 24.94
N TYR A 332 -6.65 -15.51 23.82
CA TYR A 332 -6.80 -14.06 23.63
C TYR A 332 -7.84 -13.72 22.55
N HIS A 333 -7.66 -14.12 21.29
CA HIS A 333 -8.53 -13.71 20.17
C HIS A 333 -9.86 -14.50 20.18
N ASN A 334 -10.74 -14.14 21.12
CA ASN A 334 -12.02 -14.79 21.41
C ASN A 334 -13.14 -13.75 21.60
N ALA A 335 -14.37 -14.19 21.90
CA ALA A 335 -15.51 -13.30 22.09
C ALA A 335 -15.32 -12.25 23.21
N THR A 336 -14.51 -12.58 24.23
CA THR A 336 -14.21 -11.68 25.35
C THR A 336 -13.30 -10.53 24.90
N HIS A 337 -12.32 -10.79 24.02
CA HIS A 337 -11.50 -9.74 23.41
C HIS A 337 -12.36 -8.84 22.52
N ALA A 338 -13.16 -9.41 21.63
CA ALA A 338 -14.11 -8.65 20.80
C ALA A 338 -15.06 -7.76 21.63
N ALA A 339 -15.48 -8.22 22.81
CA ALA A 339 -16.25 -7.41 23.75
C ALA A 339 -15.41 -6.30 24.40
N ASP A 340 -14.14 -6.56 24.79
CA ASP A 340 -13.23 -5.54 25.33
C ASP A 340 -12.98 -4.42 24.31
N VAL A 341 -12.75 -4.76 23.04
CA VAL A 341 -12.52 -3.83 21.93
C VAL A 341 -13.78 -3.03 21.62
N THR A 342 -14.95 -3.69 21.58
CA THR A 342 -16.25 -3.00 21.43
C THR A 342 -16.46 -1.99 22.57
N GLN A 343 -16.11 -2.35 23.80
CA GLN A 343 -16.20 -1.45 24.95
C GLN A 343 -15.14 -0.34 24.94
N ALA A 344 -13.91 -0.60 24.50
CA ALA A 344 -12.87 0.41 24.33
C ALA A 344 -13.33 1.49 23.34
N TYR A 345 -13.86 1.08 22.20
CA TYR A 345 -14.31 2.00 21.16
C TYR A 345 -15.52 2.82 21.64
N HIS A 346 -16.46 2.21 22.36
CA HIS A 346 -17.53 2.91 23.08
C HIS A 346 -16.99 3.97 24.04
N VAL A 347 -15.98 3.66 24.85
CA VAL A 347 -15.36 4.64 25.76
C VAL A 347 -14.70 5.79 24.97
N TYR A 348 -14.11 5.52 23.81
CA TYR A 348 -13.54 6.59 22.97
C TYR A 348 -14.65 7.51 22.46
N ILE A 349 -15.75 6.95 21.96
CA ILE A 349 -16.94 7.70 21.53
C ILE A 349 -17.50 8.51 22.71
N LYS A 350 -17.91 7.85 23.81
CA LYS A 350 -18.67 8.48 24.90
C LYS A 350 -17.85 9.36 25.85
N ARG A 351 -16.63 8.94 26.22
CA ARG A 351 -15.78 9.62 27.21
C ARG A 351 -14.67 10.45 26.59
N CYS A 352 -14.00 9.94 25.56
CA CYS A 352 -12.99 10.74 24.85
C CYS A 352 -13.64 11.75 23.90
N LYS A 353 -14.94 11.61 23.62
CA LYS A 353 -15.74 12.54 22.81
C LYS A 353 -15.27 12.64 21.36
N ILE A 354 -14.93 11.49 20.77
CA ILE A 354 -14.64 11.41 19.33
C ILE A 354 -15.91 11.55 18.47
N ASP A 355 -17.10 11.38 19.06
CA ASP A 355 -18.41 11.69 18.47
C ASP A 355 -18.51 13.18 18.09
N GLU A 356 -18.28 14.05 19.08
CA GLU A 356 -18.27 15.51 18.95
C GLU A 356 -17.08 15.96 18.09
N PHE A 357 -15.86 15.47 18.39
CA PHE A 357 -14.62 15.88 17.71
C PHE A 357 -14.56 15.52 16.22
N LEU A 358 -15.25 14.46 15.78
CA LEU A 358 -15.30 14.10 14.36
C LEU A 358 -16.64 14.44 13.70
N SER A 359 -17.64 14.94 14.43
CA SER A 359 -19.03 15.03 13.93
C SER A 359 -19.50 13.69 13.34
N MET A 360 -19.50 12.65 14.19
CA MET A 360 -19.99 11.31 13.84
C MET A 360 -21.52 11.33 13.64
N SER A 361 -22.01 10.60 12.63
CA SER A 361 -23.44 10.28 12.51
C SER A 361 -23.78 8.96 13.22
N ASP A 362 -25.07 8.67 13.39
CA ASP A 362 -25.53 7.39 13.93
C ASP A 362 -24.99 6.20 13.11
N LEU A 363 -24.99 6.27 11.77
CA LEU A 363 -24.29 5.33 10.90
C LEU A 363 -22.80 5.15 11.23
N ASP A 364 -22.06 6.21 11.57
CA ASP A 364 -20.64 6.09 11.95
C ASP A 364 -20.50 5.32 13.27
N ILE A 365 -21.30 5.66 14.28
CA ILE A 365 -21.32 4.99 15.60
C ILE A 365 -21.70 3.52 15.44
N ALA A 366 -22.77 3.24 14.69
CA ALA A 366 -23.23 1.89 14.37
C ALA A 366 -22.13 1.08 13.67
N CYS A 367 -21.43 1.66 12.68
CA CYS A 367 -20.33 0.98 12.02
C CYS A 367 -19.17 0.68 12.97
N CYS A 368 -18.83 1.57 13.90
CA CYS A 368 -17.77 1.36 14.89
C CYS A 368 -18.09 0.23 15.86
N LEU A 369 -19.33 0.18 16.38
CA LEU A 369 -19.79 -0.88 17.27
C LEU A 369 -19.87 -2.23 16.54
N ILE A 370 -20.44 -2.27 15.32
CA ILE A 370 -20.54 -3.49 14.52
C ILE A 370 -19.15 -4.00 14.13
N SER A 371 -18.25 -3.12 13.65
CA SER A 371 -16.90 -3.54 13.22
C SER A 371 -16.08 -4.11 14.37
N SER A 372 -16.09 -3.46 15.54
CA SER A 372 -15.36 -3.94 16.72
C SER A 372 -15.89 -5.27 17.26
N SER A 373 -17.20 -5.50 17.18
CA SER A 373 -17.78 -6.80 17.58
C SER A 373 -17.41 -7.96 16.65
N ILE A 374 -17.04 -7.69 15.39
CA ILE A 374 -16.74 -8.74 14.38
C ILE A 374 -15.28 -8.82 13.94
N HIS A 375 -14.40 -7.94 14.43
CA HIS A 375 -13.09 -7.71 13.81
C HIS A 375 -12.19 -8.95 13.75
N ASP A 376 -12.32 -9.88 14.70
CA ASP A 376 -11.57 -11.14 14.82
C ASP A 376 -12.47 -12.40 14.65
N PHE A 377 -13.65 -12.26 14.04
CA PHE A 377 -14.61 -13.35 13.94
C PHE A 377 -14.04 -14.58 13.21
N GLN A 378 -14.05 -15.76 13.85
CA GLN A 378 -13.39 -17.00 13.39
C GLN A 378 -11.84 -16.96 13.39
N HIS A 379 -11.20 -16.13 14.23
CA HIS A 379 -9.74 -16.15 14.41
C HIS A 379 -9.22 -17.54 14.84
N PRO A 380 -8.24 -18.13 14.13
CA PRO A 380 -7.80 -19.52 14.33
C PRO A 380 -6.77 -19.70 15.46
N GLY A 381 -6.46 -18.64 16.21
CA GLY A 381 -5.39 -18.63 17.22
C GLY A 381 -3.98 -18.55 16.62
N LEU A 382 -3.84 -18.02 15.40
CA LEU A 382 -2.61 -18.03 14.59
C LEU A 382 -2.53 -16.73 13.79
N ASN A 383 -1.35 -16.12 13.73
CA ASN A 383 -1.15 -14.86 13.02
C ASN A 383 -1.12 -15.01 11.47
N ASN A 384 -1.26 -13.89 10.76
CA ASN A 384 -1.21 -13.85 9.28
C ASN A 384 0.07 -14.50 8.70
N ALA A 385 1.22 -14.36 9.38
CA ALA A 385 2.47 -14.96 8.92
C ALA A 385 2.39 -16.50 8.92
N PHE A 386 1.94 -17.11 10.03
CA PHE A 386 1.74 -18.55 10.12
C PHE A 386 0.86 -19.06 8.97
N LEU A 387 -0.26 -18.40 8.69
CA LEU A 387 -1.18 -18.82 7.63
C LEU A 387 -0.54 -18.77 6.23
N MET A 388 0.24 -17.72 5.94
CA MET A 388 0.99 -17.61 4.68
C MET A 388 2.07 -18.70 4.57
N ASN A 389 2.85 -18.89 5.64
CA ASN A 389 4.01 -19.78 5.64
C ASN A 389 3.59 -21.24 5.47
N SER A 390 2.54 -21.64 6.21
CA SER A 390 1.90 -22.96 6.15
C SER A 390 0.94 -23.13 4.97
N SER A 391 0.92 -22.21 4.00
CA SER A 391 0.07 -22.25 2.79
C SER A 391 -1.41 -22.57 3.07
N HIS A 392 -1.95 -22.02 4.16
CA HIS A 392 -3.29 -22.28 4.67
C HIS A 392 -4.38 -21.84 3.67
N ASP A 393 -5.53 -22.53 3.64
CA ASP A 393 -6.64 -22.27 2.72
C ASP A 393 -7.07 -20.79 2.69
N LEU A 394 -7.09 -20.12 3.84
CA LEU A 394 -7.40 -18.68 3.94
C LEU A 394 -6.34 -17.81 3.26
N ALA A 395 -5.05 -18.13 3.40
CA ALA A 395 -3.97 -17.36 2.79
C ALA A 395 -4.01 -17.47 1.26
N VAL A 396 -4.28 -18.67 0.75
CA VAL A 396 -4.54 -18.91 -0.69
C VAL A 396 -5.79 -18.15 -1.16
N LEU A 397 -6.88 -18.17 -0.40
CA LEU A 397 -8.13 -17.50 -0.73
C LEU A 397 -7.97 -15.97 -0.81
N TYR A 398 -7.28 -15.36 0.15
CA TYR A 398 -7.08 -13.90 0.24
C TYR A 398 -5.75 -13.42 -0.36
N ASN A 399 -5.02 -14.30 -1.05
CA ASN A 399 -3.79 -13.98 -1.78
C ASN A 399 -2.77 -13.25 -0.89
N ASP A 400 -2.54 -13.79 0.32
CA ASP A 400 -1.56 -13.30 1.30
C ASP A 400 -1.72 -11.82 1.72
N THR A 401 -2.91 -11.24 1.51
CA THR A 401 -3.17 -9.81 1.76
C THR A 401 -4.23 -9.64 2.85
N SER A 402 -3.81 -9.19 4.05
CA SER A 402 -4.69 -9.02 5.22
C SER A 402 -5.62 -10.23 5.40
N VAL A 403 -5.02 -11.42 5.54
CA VAL A 403 -5.70 -12.71 5.32
C VAL A 403 -6.81 -12.93 6.35
N LEU A 404 -6.49 -12.70 7.61
CA LEU A 404 -7.41 -12.77 8.74
C LEU A 404 -8.48 -11.69 8.66
N GLU A 405 -8.10 -10.44 8.45
CA GLU A 405 -9.03 -9.30 8.49
C GLU A 405 -10.03 -9.35 7.32
N ASN A 406 -9.62 -9.86 6.16
CA ASN A 406 -10.55 -10.20 5.07
C ASN A 406 -11.45 -11.37 5.43
N HIS A 407 -10.94 -12.40 6.12
CA HIS A 407 -11.75 -13.54 6.57
C HIS A 407 -12.84 -13.12 7.55
N HIS A 408 -12.48 -12.38 8.60
CA HIS A 408 -13.37 -11.94 9.67
C HIS A 408 -14.57 -11.18 9.11
N VAL A 409 -14.32 -10.20 8.23
CA VAL A 409 -15.39 -9.43 7.61
C VAL A 409 -16.17 -10.22 6.57
N ALA A 410 -15.52 -11.07 5.75
CA ALA A 410 -16.22 -11.88 4.75
C ALA A 410 -17.16 -12.92 5.39
N ALA A 411 -16.69 -13.63 6.42
CA ALA A 411 -17.48 -14.60 7.17
C ALA A 411 -18.66 -13.94 7.89
N SER A 412 -18.43 -12.78 8.52
CA SER A 412 -19.50 -12.00 9.16
C SER A 412 -20.58 -11.56 8.16
N PHE A 413 -20.20 -11.05 6.98
CA PHE A 413 -21.20 -10.69 5.96
C PHE A 413 -21.85 -11.91 5.28
N ALA A 414 -21.28 -13.12 5.39
CA ALA A 414 -21.92 -14.34 4.90
C ALA A 414 -23.10 -14.76 5.78
N LEU A 415 -23.04 -14.51 7.09
CA LEU A 415 -24.17 -14.73 8.02
C LEU A 415 -25.43 -13.96 7.60
N LEU A 416 -25.26 -12.74 7.08
CA LEU A 416 -26.35 -11.87 6.60
C LEU A 416 -27.04 -12.37 5.31
N GLN A 417 -26.60 -13.49 4.72
CA GLN A 417 -27.35 -14.16 3.65
C GLN A 417 -28.59 -14.90 4.18
N ASP A 418 -28.61 -15.26 5.47
CA ASP A 418 -29.81 -15.76 6.14
C ASP A 418 -30.76 -14.59 6.45
N LYS A 419 -32.01 -14.69 5.97
CA LYS A 419 -33.07 -13.70 6.23
C LYS A 419 -33.38 -13.51 7.70
N ASN A 420 -33.10 -14.49 8.56
CA ASN A 420 -33.29 -14.39 10.02
C ASN A 420 -32.16 -13.62 10.72
N GLN A 421 -31.01 -13.45 10.05
CA GLN A 421 -29.83 -12.77 10.56
C GLN A 421 -29.65 -11.38 9.91
N ASN A 422 -30.24 -11.15 8.73
CA ASN A 422 -30.15 -9.90 8.00
C ASN A 422 -30.89 -8.74 8.69
N PHE A 423 -30.22 -8.06 9.62
CA PHE A 423 -30.75 -6.89 10.32
C PHE A 423 -30.78 -5.60 9.47
N PHE A 424 -30.19 -5.63 8.27
CA PHE A 424 -30.23 -4.53 7.29
C PHE A 424 -31.40 -4.62 6.30
N GLU A 425 -32.33 -5.57 6.46
CA GLU A 425 -33.41 -5.80 5.48
C GLU A 425 -34.31 -4.59 5.21
N SER A 426 -34.47 -3.70 6.19
CA SER A 426 -35.39 -2.54 6.14
C SER A 426 -34.74 -1.28 5.58
N ILE A 427 -33.41 -1.24 5.42
CA ILE A 427 -32.70 -0.06 4.91
C ILE A 427 -32.49 -0.12 3.40
N SER A 428 -32.35 1.04 2.76
CA SER A 428 -32.14 1.10 1.31
C SER A 428 -30.76 0.54 0.91
N LEU A 429 -30.67 0.02 -0.31
CA LEU A 429 -29.44 -0.58 -0.85
C LEU A 429 -28.23 0.37 -0.79
N ASP A 430 -28.44 1.67 -0.97
CA ASP A 430 -27.37 2.68 -0.92
C ASP A 430 -26.91 3.00 0.51
N VAL A 431 -27.79 2.90 1.51
CA VAL A 431 -27.39 2.97 2.92
C VAL A 431 -26.65 1.69 3.31
N TYR A 432 -27.13 0.52 2.90
CA TYR A 432 -26.43 -0.76 3.12
C TYR A 432 -25.02 -0.77 2.48
N ARG A 433 -24.86 -0.21 1.28
CA ARG A 433 -23.55 -0.04 0.63
C ARG A 433 -22.59 0.80 1.48
N LYS A 434 -23.05 1.90 2.08
CA LYS A 434 -22.25 2.74 2.99
C LYS A 434 -21.84 1.97 4.25
N TYR A 435 -22.78 1.29 4.90
CA TYR A 435 -22.51 0.40 6.05
C TYR A 435 -21.43 -0.63 5.71
N ARG A 436 -21.64 -1.39 4.62
CA ARG A 436 -20.72 -2.42 4.17
C ARG A 436 -19.33 -1.88 3.88
N GLN A 437 -19.23 -0.77 3.15
CA GLN A 437 -17.94 -0.13 2.84
C GLN A 437 -17.21 0.33 4.09
N LYS A 438 -17.91 0.98 5.02
CA LYS A 438 -17.33 1.52 6.25
C LYS A 438 -16.87 0.39 7.18
N ILE A 439 -17.72 -0.60 7.46
CA ILE A 439 -17.38 -1.78 8.28
C ILE A 439 -16.16 -2.53 7.70
N ILE A 440 -16.13 -2.80 6.40
CA ILE A 440 -14.94 -3.39 5.74
C ILE A 440 -13.70 -2.53 5.96
N SER A 441 -13.80 -1.21 5.82
CA SER A 441 -12.65 -0.32 6.01
C SER A 441 -12.16 -0.27 7.46
N LEU A 442 -13.04 -0.47 8.45
CA LEU A 442 -12.70 -0.50 9.88
C LEU A 442 -12.05 -1.82 10.28
N VAL A 443 -12.61 -2.97 9.86
CA VAL A 443 -12.00 -4.29 10.15
C VAL A 443 -10.64 -4.42 9.44
N LEU A 444 -10.52 -4.02 8.17
CA LEU A 444 -9.21 -4.05 7.48
C LEU A 444 -8.16 -3.07 8.05
N ALA A 445 -8.50 -2.25 9.05
CA ALA A 445 -7.57 -1.35 9.72
C ALA A 445 -6.88 -1.96 10.95
N THR A 446 -7.36 -3.09 11.48
CA THR A 446 -6.72 -3.78 12.62
C THR A 446 -5.47 -4.56 12.23
N ASP A 447 -5.30 -4.86 10.92
CA ASP A 447 -4.09 -5.48 10.36
C ASP A 447 -2.83 -4.71 10.78
N PHE A 448 -2.12 -5.31 11.73
CA PHE A 448 -1.03 -4.68 12.46
C PHE A 448 0.13 -4.26 11.55
N SER A 449 0.29 -4.88 10.38
CA SER A 449 1.30 -4.52 9.38
C SER A 449 1.18 -3.06 8.90
N LYS A 450 0.00 -2.44 9.07
CA LYS A 450 -0.29 -1.05 8.68
C LYS A 450 0.07 -0.04 9.78
N HIS A 451 0.34 -0.47 11.01
CA HIS A 451 0.51 0.36 12.20
C HIS A 451 1.47 1.56 11.99
N PHE A 452 2.70 1.32 11.55
CA PHE A 452 3.70 2.39 11.38
C PHE A 452 3.34 3.41 10.29
N LYS A 453 2.75 2.92 9.18
CA LYS A 453 2.27 3.74 8.08
C LYS A 453 1.11 4.63 8.52
N ASP A 454 0.20 4.09 9.33
CA ASP A 454 -0.93 4.84 9.85
C ASP A 454 -0.52 5.83 10.95
N ILE A 455 0.46 5.51 11.82
CA ILE A 455 1.09 6.51 12.71
C ILE A 455 1.77 7.64 11.91
N ALA A 456 2.50 7.32 10.83
CA ALA A 456 3.12 8.34 10.00
C ALA A 456 2.08 9.27 9.37
N LYS A 457 0.94 8.72 8.91
CA LYS A 457 -0.20 9.51 8.41
C LYS A 457 -0.88 10.33 9.52
N LEU A 458 -1.05 9.77 10.72
CA LEU A 458 -1.63 10.47 11.87
C LEU A 458 -0.77 11.69 12.26
N LYS A 459 0.56 11.54 12.27
CA LYS A 459 1.51 12.65 12.53
C LYS A 459 1.36 13.80 11.52
N LEU A 460 1.04 13.51 10.26
CA LEU A 460 0.75 14.55 9.25
C LEU A 460 -0.60 15.22 9.52
N ILE A 461 -1.65 14.45 9.79
CA ILE A 461 -3.00 14.97 10.08
C ILE A 461 -3.03 15.88 11.32
N TYR A 462 -2.25 15.52 12.35
CA TYR A 462 -2.05 16.36 13.54
C TYR A 462 -1.36 17.68 13.19
N LYS A 463 -0.21 17.63 12.48
CA LYS A 463 0.52 18.85 12.06
C LYS A 463 -0.33 19.79 11.20
N ASP A 464 -1.13 19.23 10.31
CA ASP A 464 -1.98 20.00 9.39
C ASP A 464 -3.33 20.41 10.03
N MET A 465 -3.59 20.05 11.30
CA MET A 465 -4.84 20.32 12.03
C MET A 465 -6.11 19.89 11.26
N ASN A 466 -6.03 18.78 10.51
CA ASN A 466 -7.05 18.36 9.54
C ASN A 466 -7.78 17.06 9.94
N ALA A 467 -7.95 16.80 11.24
CA ALA A 467 -8.55 15.56 11.75
C ALA A 467 -9.99 15.33 11.25
N GLU A 468 -10.86 16.33 11.33
CA GLU A 468 -12.25 16.28 10.84
C GLU A 468 -12.34 15.92 9.35
N LYS A 469 -11.52 16.58 8.51
CA LYS A 469 -11.43 16.30 7.06
C LYS A 469 -10.94 14.88 6.75
N ASN A 470 -10.32 14.22 7.74
CA ASN A 470 -9.84 12.85 7.66
C ASN A 470 -10.69 11.87 8.48
N LYS A 471 -11.97 12.19 8.79
CA LYS A 471 -12.87 11.37 9.62
C LYS A 471 -12.76 9.86 9.40
N ASP A 472 -12.88 9.38 8.17
CA ASP A 472 -12.82 7.94 7.89
C ASP A 472 -11.47 7.31 8.26
N PHE A 473 -10.36 8.04 8.17
CA PHE A 473 -9.06 7.59 8.67
C PHE A 473 -8.99 7.66 10.21
N MET A 474 -9.51 8.73 10.81
CA MET A 474 -9.56 8.86 12.27
C MET A 474 -10.36 7.73 12.91
N LEU A 475 -11.50 7.35 12.33
CA LEU A 475 -12.26 6.18 12.78
C LEU A 475 -11.41 4.90 12.67
N ARG A 476 -10.78 4.62 11.52
CA ARG A 476 -9.91 3.44 11.35
C ARG A 476 -8.78 3.35 12.38
N ILE A 477 -8.09 4.45 12.67
CA ILE A 477 -7.00 4.42 13.65
C ILE A 477 -7.50 4.38 15.10
N PHE A 478 -8.71 4.88 15.40
CA PHE A 478 -9.36 4.64 16.69
C PHE A 478 -9.83 3.18 16.86
N MET A 479 -10.26 2.51 15.78
CA MET A 479 -10.53 1.06 15.78
C MET A 479 -9.24 0.27 16.07
N HIS A 480 -8.15 0.55 15.36
CA HIS A 480 -6.83 -0.08 15.61
C HIS A 480 -6.34 0.15 17.05
N ALA A 481 -6.49 1.37 17.57
CA ALA A 481 -6.11 1.70 18.94
C ALA A 481 -6.99 1.01 20.00
N ALA A 482 -8.27 0.76 19.70
CA ALA A 482 -9.20 0.06 20.58
C ALA A 482 -8.85 -1.43 20.70
N ASP A 483 -8.45 -2.04 19.58
CA ASP A 483 -7.95 -3.41 19.49
C ASP A 483 -6.72 -3.61 20.39
N ILE A 484 -5.68 -2.79 20.20
CA ILE A 484 -4.42 -2.88 20.97
C ILE A 484 -4.47 -2.21 22.36
N SER A 485 -5.67 -1.97 22.89
CA SER A 485 -5.89 -1.06 24.04
C SER A 485 -5.59 -1.64 25.42
N ASN A 486 -5.24 -2.93 25.56
CA ASN A 486 -5.17 -3.57 26.90
C ASN A 486 -4.14 -2.89 27.82
N SER A 487 -3.02 -2.42 27.26
CA SER A 487 -1.98 -1.63 27.93
C SER A 487 -2.48 -0.32 28.56
N THR A 488 -3.64 0.17 28.11
CA THR A 488 -4.31 1.38 28.63
C THR A 488 -5.33 1.08 29.74
N ARG A 489 -5.57 -0.20 30.05
CA ARG A 489 -6.43 -0.64 31.16
C ARG A 489 -5.73 -0.45 32.50
N LYS A 490 -6.46 -0.63 33.61
CA LYS A 490 -5.82 -0.77 34.93
C LYS A 490 -4.99 -2.04 34.99
N TRP A 491 -3.91 -2.02 35.79
CA TRP A 491 -2.97 -3.11 35.98
C TRP A 491 -3.59 -4.52 35.98
N ASP A 492 -4.57 -4.80 36.83
CA ASP A 492 -5.10 -6.17 37.00
C ASP A 492 -5.77 -6.71 35.71
N SER A 493 -6.44 -5.82 34.96
CA SER A 493 -7.03 -6.16 33.66
C SER A 493 -5.98 -6.21 32.55
N TYR A 494 -4.98 -5.32 32.61
CA TYR A 494 -3.87 -5.33 31.65
C TYR A 494 -3.03 -6.60 31.78
N LEU A 495 -2.60 -6.96 32.99
CA LEU A 495 -1.77 -8.12 33.27
C LEU A 495 -2.45 -9.42 32.82
N ASN A 496 -3.74 -9.57 33.09
CA ASN A 496 -4.51 -10.73 32.62
C ASN A 496 -4.53 -10.80 31.08
N TRP A 497 -4.81 -9.69 30.39
CA TRP A 497 -4.77 -9.65 28.91
C TRP A 497 -3.37 -9.94 28.35
N ALA A 498 -2.31 -9.39 28.97
CA ALA A 498 -0.93 -9.63 28.59
C ALA A 498 -0.52 -11.11 28.76
N GLN A 499 -0.97 -11.77 29.83
CA GLN A 499 -0.76 -13.21 30.03
C GLN A 499 -1.52 -14.04 28.99
N LEU A 500 -2.77 -13.68 28.67
CA LEU A 500 -3.58 -14.38 27.66
C LEU A 500 -3.00 -14.28 26.25
N VAL A 501 -2.51 -13.11 25.81
CA VAL A 501 -1.91 -12.95 24.47
C VAL A 501 -0.60 -13.73 24.34
N ILE A 502 0.24 -13.70 25.39
CA ILE A 502 1.49 -14.47 25.43
C ILE A 502 1.20 -15.98 25.44
N GLN A 503 0.18 -16.44 26.18
CA GLN A 503 -0.26 -17.84 26.14
C GLN A 503 -0.74 -18.27 24.74
N GLU A 504 -1.38 -17.38 23.97
CA GLU A 504 -1.76 -17.67 22.59
C GLU A 504 -0.54 -17.75 21.66
N PHE A 505 0.41 -16.82 21.77
CA PHE A 505 1.68 -16.89 21.03
C PHE A 505 2.46 -18.17 21.34
N PHE A 506 2.54 -18.57 22.60
CA PHE A 506 3.15 -19.83 23.01
C PHE A 506 2.40 -21.07 22.50
N THR A 507 1.10 -20.96 22.25
CA THR A 507 0.30 -22.02 21.60
C THR A 507 0.58 -22.10 20.11
N GLN A 508 0.78 -20.95 19.44
CA GLN A 508 1.28 -20.91 18.06
C GLN A 508 2.70 -21.50 17.96
N GLY A 509 3.62 -21.14 18.87
CA GLY A 509 5.01 -21.64 18.84
C GLY A 509 5.13 -23.14 19.05
N ASP A 510 4.33 -23.72 19.96
CA ASP A 510 4.21 -25.19 20.10
C ASP A 510 3.74 -25.83 18.78
N LYS A 511 2.79 -25.20 18.09
CA LYS A 511 2.28 -25.67 16.80
C LYS A 511 3.34 -25.57 15.70
N GLU A 512 4.07 -24.46 15.60
CA GLU A 512 5.20 -24.28 14.67
C GLU A 512 6.26 -25.36 14.89
N LYS A 513 6.64 -25.59 16.15
CA LYS A 513 7.58 -26.64 16.55
C LYS A 513 7.09 -28.05 16.18
N SER A 514 5.81 -28.36 16.39
CA SER A 514 5.23 -29.65 16.03
C SER A 514 5.12 -29.90 14.52
N LEU A 515 5.02 -28.83 13.71
CA LEU A 515 5.03 -28.88 12.25
C LEU A 515 6.45 -28.87 11.65
N GLY A 516 7.50 -28.72 12.48
CA GLY A 516 8.89 -28.64 12.03
C GLY A 516 9.24 -27.35 11.29
N ILE A 517 8.42 -26.30 11.43
CA ILE A 517 8.68 -24.97 10.83
C ILE A 517 9.36 -24.05 11.86
N PRO A 518 10.07 -22.98 11.41
CA PRO A 518 10.69 -22.04 12.33
C PRO A 518 9.65 -21.39 13.25
N ILE A 519 9.94 -21.35 14.55
CA ILE A 519 9.10 -20.69 15.54
C ILE A 519 9.14 -19.17 15.29
N SER A 520 7.97 -18.53 15.30
CA SER A 520 7.83 -17.09 15.10
C SER A 520 8.44 -16.31 16.28
N PRO A 521 8.90 -15.06 16.05
CA PRO A 521 9.29 -14.17 17.14
C PRO A 521 8.18 -14.07 18.20
N LEU A 522 8.58 -13.99 19.47
CA LEU A 522 7.70 -13.95 20.65
C LEU A 522 6.85 -15.22 20.89
N CYS A 523 6.98 -16.28 20.09
CA CYS A 523 6.19 -17.51 20.22
C CYS A 523 6.91 -18.65 20.97
N ASP A 524 8.22 -18.54 21.23
CA ASP A 524 8.97 -19.55 22.00
C ASP A 524 8.94 -19.27 23.52
N ARG A 525 8.16 -20.07 24.24
CA ARG A 525 8.03 -20.01 25.71
C ARG A 525 9.32 -20.28 26.48
N THR A 526 10.39 -20.75 25.83
CA THR A 526 11.69 -21.01 26.45
C THR A 526 12.66 -19.83 26.35
N THR A 527 12.38 -18.84 25.49
CA THR A 527 13.27 -17.68 25.27
C THR A 527 12.61 -16.33 25.55
N VAL A 528 11.27 -16.26 25.62
CA VAL A 528 10.55 -15.00 25.78
C VAL A 528 10.50 -14.57 27.24
N ASN A 529 11.13 -13.44 27.53
CA ASN A 529 10.93 -12.72 28.78
C ASN A 529 9.58 -11.97 28.75
N PHE A 530 8.71 -12.22 29.73
CA PHE A 530 7.37 -11.62 29.80
C PHE A 530 7.45 -10.09 29.97
N ALA A 531 8.17 -9.62 30.99
CA ALA A 531 8.21 -8.20 31.33
C ALA A 531 8.83 -7.35 30.20
N LYS A 532 9.96 -7.80 29.62
CA LYS A 532 10.67 -7.11 28.54
C LYS A 532 9.88 -7.09 27.23
N SER A 533 9.22 -8.20 26.85
CA SER A 533 8.36 -8.22 25.66
C SER A 533 7.19 -7.22 25.78
N GLN A 534 6.59 -7.11 26.96
CA GLN A 534 5.52 -6.16 27.25
C GLN A 534 5.99 -4.70 27.30
N LEU A 535 7.16 -4.42 27.89
CA LEU A 535 7.80 -3.10 27.85
C LEU A 535 8.07 -2.65 26.41
N GLY A 536 8.67 -3.54 25.60
CA GLY A 536 8.95 -3.29 24.19
C GLY A 536 7.68 -3.01 23.39
N PHE A 537 6.60 -3.76 23.63
CA PHE A 537 5.31 -3.51 22.98
C PHE A 537 4.72 -2.13 23.35
N ILE A 538 4.78 -1.76 24.63
CA ILE A 538 4.31 -0.45 25.10
C ILE A 538 5.11 0.68 24.47
N ASP A 539 6.44 0.62 24.51
CA ASP A 539 7.30 1.72 24.06
C ASP A 539 7.32 1.88 22.54
N LEU A 540 7.23 0.78 21.79
CA LEU A 540 7.33 0.79 20.33
C LEU A 540 6.00 1.12 19.62
N PHE A 541 4.87 0.67 20.18
CA PHE A 541 3.56 0.77 19.50
C PHE A 541 2.56 1.65 20.25
N ILE A 542 2.43 1.48 21.57
CA ILE A 542 1.37 2.12 22.36
C ILE A 542 1.71 3.58 22.66
N VAL A 543 2.89 3.85 23.20
CA VAL A 543 3.32 5.22 23.56
C VAL A 543 3.32 6.15 22.34
N PRO A 544 3.87 5.79 21.16
CA PRO A 544 3.85 6.66 19.99
C PRO A 544 2.44 6.97 19.47
N LEU A 545 1.53 6.00 19.53
CA LEU A 545 0.13 6.17 19.11
C LEU A 545 -0.66 7.05 20.08
N PHE A 546 -0.69 6.66 21.35
CA PHE A 546 -1.50 7.35 22.37
C PHE A 546 -0.96 8.74 22.71
N THR A 547 0.34 9.02 22.47
CA THR A 547 0.85 10.39 22.62
C THR A 547 0.15 11.34 21.65
N ILE A 548 0.03 10.96 20.37
CA ILE A 548 -0.64 11.80 19.37
C ILE A 548 -2.16 11.89 19.65
N PHE A 549 -2.75 10.84 20.23
CA PHE A 549 -4.16 10.89 20.65
C PHE A 549 -4.40 11.85 21.82
N VAL A 550 -3.48 11.96 22.78
CA VAL A 550 -3.57 12.96 23.86
C VAL A 550 -3.45 14.37 23.30
N GLU A 551 -2.56 14.60 22.33
CA GLU A 551 -2.41 15.89 21.65
C GLU A 551 -3.66 16.30 20.85
N LEU A 552 -4.26 15.36 20.12
CA LEU A 552 -5.49 15.61 19.35
C LEU A 552 -6.74 15.72 20.24
N VAL A 553 -6.83 14.87 21.26
CA VAL A 553 -8.02 14.70 22.11
C VAL A 553 -7.55 14.49 23.56
N PRO A 554 -7.35 15.57 24.35
CA PRO A 554 -6.76 15.52 25.69
C PRO A 554 -7.44 14.59 26.71
N LYS A 555 -8.67 14.15 26.43
CA LYS A 555 -9.41 13.17 27.24
C LYS A 555 -8.79 11.76 27.22
N PHE A 556 -7.89 11.45 26.27
CA PHE A 556 -7.05 10.23 26.31
C PHE A 556 -5.94 10.27 27.38
N SER A 557 -5.70 11.40 28.05
CA SER A 557 -4.68 11.55 29.10
C SER A 557 -4.79 10.51 30.22
N LYS A 558 -6.02 10.06 30.54
CA LYS A 558 -6.25 8.99 31.52
C LYS A 558 -5.75 7.62 31.04
N SER A 559 -5.96 7.30 29.76
CA SER A 559 -5.43 6.09 29.12
C SER A 559 -3.90 6.13 29.10
N MET A 560 -3.31 7.27 28.71
CA MET A 560 -1.86 7.47 28.74
C MET A 560 -1.28 7.39 30.16
N LYS A 561 -1.99 7.86 31.20
CA LYS A 561 -1.56 7.65 32.58
C LYS A 561 -1.47 6.15 32.91
N ASN A 562 -2.51 5.38 32.61
CA ASN A 562 -2.50 3.93 32.85
C ASN A 562 -1.34 3.24 32.12
N VAL A 563 -1.04 3.63 30.88
CA VAL A 563 0.13 3.11 30.13
C VAL A 563 1.44 3.36 30.90
N LYS A 564 1.65 4.57 31.42
CA LYS A 564 2.83 4.91 32.22
C LYS A 564 2.90 4.13 33.54
N ASP A 565 1.77 4.05 34.26
CA ASP A 565 1.67 3.31 35.52
C ASP A 565 1.95 1.80 35.31
N ASN A 566 1.41 1.21 34.23
CA ASN A 566 1.64 -0.18 33.85
C ASN A 566 3.09 -0.43 33.40
N ARG A 567 3.67 0.46 32.57
CA ARG A 567 5.08 0.40 32.17
C ARG A 567 6.02 0.44 33.37
N GLY A 568 5.75 1.30 34.35
CA GLY A 568 6.56 1.38 35.57
C GLY A 568 6.56 0.09 36.38
N LYS A 569 5.43 -0.63 36.43
CA LYS A 569 5.33 -1.93 37.10
C LYS A 569 6.07 -3.03 36.33
N LEU A 570 5.94 -3.08 35.01
CA LEU A 570 6.71 -4.02 34.18
C LEU A 570 8.22 -3.78 34.27
N GLN A 571 8.65 -2.52 34.39
CA GLN A 571 10.06 -2.20 34.60
C GLN A 571 10.58 -2.83 35.90
N ALA A 572 9.86 -2.64 37.01
CA ALA A 572 10.22 -3.28 38.28
C ALA A 572 10.29 -4.82 38.16
N MET A 573 9.33 -5.46 37.47
CA MET A 573 9.38 -6.91 37.22
C MET A 573 10.60 -7.33 36.38
N ALA A 574 10.95 -6.58 35.33
CA ALA A 574 12.11 -6.87 34.50
C ALA A 574 13.43 -6.66 35.26
N ASP A 575 13.50 -5.65 36.12
CA ASP A 575 14.66 -5.34 36.96
C ASP A 575 14.84 -6.44 38.03
N GLU A 576 13.76 -6.91 38.68
CA GLU A 576 13.75 -8.03 39.62
C GLU A 576 14.25 -9.34 38.97
N GLU A 577 13.71 -9.71 37.80
CA GLU A 577 14.17 -10.89 37.04
C GLU A 577 15.66 -10.78 36.63
N ASP A 578 16.13 -9.59 36.25
CA ASP A 578 17.54 -9.36 35.91
C ASP A 578 18.47 -9.35 37.14
N GLU A 579 17.98 -9.15 38.35
CA GLU A 579 18.76 -9.33 39.58
C GLU A 579 18.83 -10.82 39.98
N GLU A 580 17.72 -11.55 39.94
CA GLU A 580 17.69 -13.00 40.23
C GLU A 580 18.62 -13.79 39.29
N ASN A 581 18.60 -13.50 37.98
CA ASN A 581 19.47 -14.16 37.01
C ASN A 581 20.96 -13.93 37.31
N LYS A 582 21.37 -12.71 37.68
CA LYS A 582 22.76 -12.41 38.07
C LYS A 582 23.19 -13.15 39.33
N VAL A 583 22.29 -13.29 40.31
CA VAL A 583 22.57 -14.06 41.53
C VAL A 583 22.77 -15.55 41.19
N ASN A 584 21.93 -16.11 40.32
CA ASN A 584 22.04 -17.50 39.88
C ASN A 584 23.33 -17.76 39.08
N GLU A 585 23.70 -16.88 38.14
CA GLU A 585 24.99 -16.98 37.41
C GLU A 585 26.20 -16.97 38.37
N VAL A 586 26.17 -16.11 39.40
CA VAL A 586 27.22 -16.08 40.42
C VAL A 586 27.24 -17.40 41.22
N LEU A 587 26.08 -17.95 41.58
CA LEU A 587 26.00 -19.22 42.33
C LEU A 587 26.41 -20.45 41.50
N GLU A 588 26.16 -20.47 40.19
CA GLU A 588 26.61 -21.56 39.29
C GLU A 588 28.10 -21.47 38.91
N SER A 589 28.72 -20.30 39.12
CA SER A 589 30.15 -20.08 38.84
C SER A 589 31.10 -20.38 40.02
N ASN A 590 30.57 -20.79 41.17
CA ASN A 590 31.32 -21.14 42.40
C ASN A 590 31.17 -22.62 42.78
#